data_AF-A0A4Q3UGE0-F1
#
_entry.id   AF-A0A4Q3UGE0-F1
#
_cell.length_a   1.000
_cell.length_b   1.000
_cell.length_c   1.000
_cell.angle_alpha   90.00
_cell.angle_beta   90.00
_cell.angle_gamma   90.00
#
_symmetry.space_group_name_H-M   'P 1'
#
loop_
_entity.id
_entity.type
_entity.pdbx_description
1 polymer ?
#
loop_
_entity_poly.entity_id
_entity_poly.type
_entity_poly.pdbx_seq_one_letter_code
_entity_poly.pdbx_strand_id
1 'polypeptide(L)'
;FYYHSNADKAVVGIGEVVKTAYPDPTAESGPWVSPDIRANEPLKKPVTLAEAKVDPVLKDMVLVNNSRLSVQPVTDAEWKHICKLGGVKA
;
A
#
# COMPACT_ATOMS: atom_id res chain seq x y z
N PHE A 1 -0.78 -0.96 -3.13
CA PHE A 1 -0.01 0.29 -3.16
C PHE A 1 1.40 0.06 -2.63
N TYR A 2 2.39 0.84 -3.09
CA TYR A 2 3.73 0.89 -2.51
C TYR A 2 3.83 2.13 -1.60
N TYR A 3 4.05 1.88 -0.30
CA TYR A 3 4.02 2.89 0.76
C TYR A 3 5.37 3.00 1.46
N HIS A 4 5.92 4.22 1.53
CA HIS A 4 7.10 4.52 2.32
C HIS A 4 6.70 4.79 3.77
N SER A 5 7.10 3.93 4.72
CA SER A 5 6.59 3.95 6.09
C SER A 5 7.36 4.81 7.09
N ASN A 6 8.60 5.22 6.78
CA ASN A 6 9.47 5.87 7.77
C ASN A 6 9.59 7.39 7.57
N ALA A 7 10.28 7.84 6.50
CA ALA A 7 10.51 9.26 6.25
C ALA A 7 9.30 9.94 5.59
N ASP A 8 8.99 9.59 4.34
CA ASP A 8 7.98 10.30 3.55
C ASP A 8 6.54 10.07 4.04
N LYS A 9 6.28 8.89 4.63
CA LYS A 9 4.95 8.44 5.07
C LYS A 9 3.90 8.68 3.98
N ALA A 10 4.15 8.11 2.80
CA ALA A 10 3.32 8.36 1.64
C ALA A 10 3.17 7.13 0.75
N VAL A 11 2.02 7.03 0.09
CA VAL A 11 1.86 6.17 -1.07
C VAL A 11 2.55 6.85 -2.25
N VAL A 12 3.51 6.16 -2.86
CA VAL A 12 4.35 6.72 -3.93
C VAL A 12 4.17 5.99 -5.26
N GLY A 13 3.51 4.83 -5.26
CA GLY A 13 3.32 4.05 -6.47
C GLY A 13 2.39 2.87 -6.31
N ILE A 14 2.24 2.14 -7.41
CA ILE A 14 1.48 0.91 -7.53
C ILE A 14 2.46 -0.25 -7.72
N GLY A 15 2.29 -1.28 -6.89
CA GLY A 15 2.95 -2.57 -7.04
C GLY A 15 1.97 -3.63 -7.50
N GLU A 16 2.47 -4.62 -8.22
CA GLU A 16 1.71 -5.77 -8.72
C GLU A 16 2.31 -7.06 -8.18
N VAL A 17 1.46 -7.97 -7.70
CA VAL A 17 1.87 -9.32 -7.31
C VAL A 17 2.09 -10.13 -8.58
N VAL A 18 3.33 -10.58 -8.80
CA VAL A 18 3.72 -11.38 -9.99
C VAL A 18 3.90 -12.85 -9.68
N LYS A 19 4.02 -13.18 -8.39
CA LYS A 19 4.06 -14.56 -7.90
C LYS A 19 3.28 -14.62 -6.59
N THR A 20 2.37 -15.58 -6.51
CA THR A 20 1.60 -15.84 -5.29
C THR A 20 2.51 -16.27 -4.14
N ALA A 21 2.00 -16.21 -2.92
CA ALA A 21 2.75 -16.54 -1.71
C ALA A 21 3.46 -17.92 -1.79
N TYR A 22 4.72 -17.95 -1.37
CA TYR A 22 5.55 -19.14 -1.23
C TYR A 22 6.36 -19.03 0.07
N PRO A 23 6.92 -20.14 0.61
CA PRO A 23 7.71 -20.10 1.84
C PRO A 23 8.82 -19.04 1.76
N ASP A 24 8.89 -18.17 2.75
CA ASP A 24 9.87 -17.10 2.79
C ASP A 24 11.29 -17.69 2.91
N PRO A 25 12.18 -17.48 1.91
CA PRO A 25 13.52 -18.05 1.92
C PRO A 25 14.44 -17.45 3.00
N THR A 26 14.03 -16.34 3.62
CA THR A 26 14.77 -15.67 4.70
C THR A 26 14.27 -16.07 6.09
N ALA A 27 13.13 -16.77 6.18
CA ALA A 27 12.58 -17.19 7.45
C ALA A 27 13.39 -18.35 8.05
N GLU A 28 13.90 -18.15 9.25
CA GLU A 28 14.65 -19.19 9.98
C GLU A 28 13.75 -20.32 10.51
N SER A 29 12.48 -20.00 10.82
CA SER A 29 11.49 -20.97 11.31
C SER A 29 10.06 -20.44 11.19
N GLY A 30 9.07 -21.34 11.19
CA GLY A 30 7.64 -20.99 11.21
C GLY A 30 6.98 -20.94 9.82
N PRO A 31 5.66 -20.69 9.76
CA PRO A 31 4.87 -20.76 8.54
C PRO A 31 4.91 -19.45 7.72
N TRP A 32 6.08 -18.81 7.63
CA TRP A 32 6.21 -17.54 6.93
C TRP A 32 6.19 -17.72 5.42
N VAL A 33 5.45 -16.82 4.75
CA VAL A 33 5.35 -16.80 3.29
C VAL A 33 5.57 -15.39 2.78
N SER A 34 6.14 -15.28 1.57
CA SER A 34 6.38 -14.02 0.88
C SER A 34 5.94 -14.15 -0.57
N PRO A 35 5.14 -13.22 -1.12
CA PRO A 35 4.90 -13.13 -2.56
C PRO A 35 6.01 -12.33 -3.25
N ASP A 36 6.12 -12.47 -4.57
CA ASP A 36 6.95 -11.53 -5.35
C ASP A 36 6.09 -10.38 -5.85
N ILE A 37 6.59 -9.16 -5.64
CA ILE A 37 5.98 -7.92 -6.14
C ILE A 37 6.92 -7.23 -7.13
N ARG A 38 6.36 -6.65 -8.18
CA ARG A 38 7.09 -5.74 -9.08
C ARG A 38 6.54 -4.33 -8.96
N ALA A 39 7.37 -3.33 -9.26
CA ALA A 39 6.90 -1.98 -9.51
C ALA A 39 6.10 -1.95 -10.82
N ASN A 40 4.87 -1.46 -10.76
CA ASN A 40 4.04 -1.27 -11.95
C ASN A 40 4.18 0.17 -12.47
N GLU A 41 3.74 1.15 -11.69
CA GLU A 41 3.90 2.56 -12.04
C GLU A 41 4.03 3.45 -10.79
N PRO A 42 4.74 4.60 -10.87
CA PRO A 42 4.74 5.60 -9.82
C PRO A 42 3.43 6.40 -9.82
N LEU A 43 3.05 6.95 -8.67
CA LEU A 43 2.05 8.01 -8.63
C LEU A 43 2.64 9.31 -9.17
N LYS A 44 1.84 10.13 -9.87
CA LYS A 44 2.28 11.47 -10.31
C LYS A 44 2.47 12.41 -9.13
N LYS A 45 1.64 12.25 -8.10
CA LYS A 45 1.72 12.96 -6.83
C LYS A 45 1.70 11.93 -5.69
N PRO A 46 2.71 11.90 -4.81
CA PRO A 46 2.64 11.10 -3.59
C PRO A 46 1.41 11.48 -2.76
N VAL A 47 0.71 10.48 -2.22
CA VAL A 47 -0.41 10.69 -1.29
C VAL A 47 0.10 10.43 0.12
N THR A 48 0.23 11.49 0.91
CA THR A 48 0.80 11.39 2.26
C THR A 48 -0.20 10.82 3.26
N LEU A 49 0.30 10.19 4.32
CA LEU A 49 -0.51 9.74 5.44
C LEU A 49 -1.24 10.90 6.12
N ALA A 50 -0.64 12.10 6.13
CA ALA A 50 -1.26 13.30 6.67
C ALA A 50 -2.50 13.70 5.85
N GLU A 51 -2.39 13.72 4.52
CA GLU A 51 -3.53 13.94 3.62
C GLU A 51 -4.60 12.84 3.80
N ALA A 52 -4.19 11.56 3.85
CA ALA A 52 -5.11 10.44 4.01
C ALA A 52 -5.89 10.50 5.33
N LYS A 53 -5.26 10.97 6.42
CA LYS A 53 -5.90 11.09 7.75
C LYS A 53 -7.01 12.13 7.83
N VAL A 54 -6.93 13.18 7.02
CA VAL A 54 -7.94 14.25 7.01
C VAL A 54 -8.98 14.07 5.91
N ASP A 55 -8.82 13.05 5.05
CA ASP A 55 -9.74 12.75 3.97
C ASP A 55 -10.93 11.91 4.47
N PRO A 56 -12.17 12.42 4.43
CA PRO A 56 -13.34 11.70 4.92
C PRO A 56 -13.61 10.37 4.21
N VAL A 57 -13.16 10.23 2.95
CA VAL A 57 -13.35 9.02 2.16
C VAL A 57 -12.45 7.89 2.65
N LEU A 58 -11.30 8.24 3.24
CA LEU A 58 -10.27 7.29 3.70
C LEU A 58 -10.32 7.06 5.21
N LYS A 59 -11.30 7.61 5.92
CA LYS A 59 -11.40 7.53 7.38
C LYS A 59 -11.35 6.10 7.93
N ASP A 60 -11.87 5.13 7.16
CA ASP A 60 -11.96 3.72 7.56
C ASP A 60 -10.80 2.89 6.98
N MET A 61 -9.96 3.48 6.13
CA MET A 61 -8.83 2.79 5.50
C MET A 61 -7.86 2.30 6.57
N VAL A 62 -7.43 1.05 6.45
CA VAL A 62 -6.53 0.41 7.42
C VAL A 62 -5.25 1.22 7.62
N LEU A 63 -4.76 1.89 6.57
CA LEU A 63 -3.57 2.74 6.63
C LEU A 63 -3.70 3.88 7.64
N VAL A 64 -4.90 4.42 7.78
CA VAL A 64 -5.24 5.52 8.67
C VAL A 64 -5.37 5.03 10.12
N ASN A 65 -5.91 3.82 10.31
CA ASN A 65 -6.34 3.32 11.62
C ASN A 65 -5.39 2.29 12.27
N ASN A 66 -4.53 1.62 11.50
CA ASN A 66 -3.62 0.60 11.99
C ASN A 66 -2.23 0.72 11.34
N SER A 67 -1.36 1.50 11.98
CA SER A 67 0.00 1.77 11.49
C SER A 67 0.99 0.62 11.67
N ARG A 68 0.63 -0.44 12.42
CA ARG A 68 1.53 -1.57 12.71
C ARG A 68 1.36 -2.74 11.75
N LEU A 69 0.31 -2.73 10.93
CA LEU A 69 0.10 -3.76 9.92
C LEU A 69 0.82 -3.37 8.63
N SER A 70 1.82 -4.15 8.20
CA SER A 70 2.67 -3.83 7.04
C SER A 70 2.01 -4.14 5.69
N VAL A 71 1.18 -5.18 5.62
CA VAL A 71 0.40 -5.57 4.45
C VAL A 71 -1.07 -5.44 4.78
N GLN A 72 -1.77 -4.55 4.08
CA GLN A 72 -3.10 -4.11 4.45
C GLN A 72 -4.09 -4.32 3.29
N PRO A 73 -5.34 -4.71 3.58
CA PRO A 73 -6.38 -4.70 2.58
C PRO A 73 -6.74 -3.25 2.20
N VAL A 74 -7.15 -3.07 0.95
CA VAL A 74 -7.66 -1.83 0.39
C VAL A 74 -8.92 -2.16 -0.39
N THR A 75 -10.01 -1.48 -0.12
CA THR A 75 -11.27 -1.63 -0.87
C THR A 75 -11.18 -0.95 -2.25
N ASP A 76 -12.04 -1.35 -3.18
CA ASP A 76 -12.11 -0.72 -4.50
C ASP A 76 -12.37 0.79 -4.44
N ALA A 77 -13.13 1.25 -3.45
CA ALA A 77 -13.43 2.66 -3.24
C ALA A 77 -12.19 3.45 -2.80
N GLU A 78 -11.46 2.91 -1.82
CA GLU A 78 -10.20 3.49 -1.34
C GLU A 78 -9.13 3.48 -2.45
N TRP A 79 -9.04 2.38 -3.21
CA TRP A 79 -8.13 2.25 -4.35
C TRP A 79 -8.36 3.37 -5.36
N LYS A 80 -9.60 3.50 -5.86
CA LYS A 80 -9.98 4.52 -6.84
C LYS A 80 -9.69 5.93 -6.32
N HIS A 81 -9.94 6.17 -5.04
CA HIS A 81 -9.74 7.47 -4.43
C HIS A 81 -8.26 7.83 -4.30
N ILE A 82 -7.41 6.90 -3.82
CA ILE A 82 -5.96 7.09 -3.76
C ILE A 82 -5.37 7.28 -5.17
N CYS A 83 -5.80 6.49 -6.17
CA CYS A 83 -5.36 6.67 -7.56
C CYS A 83 -5.72 8.06 -8.10
N LYS A 84 -6.94 8.54 -7.81
CA LYS A 84 -7.39 9.90 -8.16
C LYS A 84 -6.52 10.98 -7.52
N LEU A 85 -6.28 10.90 -6.21
CA LEU A 85 -5.40 11.84 -5.49
C LEU A 85 -3.96 11.80 -6.02
N GLY A 86 -3.49 10.61 -6.38
CA GLY A 86 -2.18 10.34 -6.94
C GLY A 86 -2.00 10.68 -8.42
N GLY A 87 -3.08 11.08 -9.11
CA GLY A 87 -3.07 11.49 -10.52
C GLY A 87 -2.88 10.35 -11.53
N VAL A 88 -3.20 9.11 -11.13
CA VAL A 88 -3.11 7.91 -11.99
C VAL A 88 -4.48 7.31 -12.25
N LYS A 89 -4.55 6.41 -13.24
CA LYS A 89 -5.78 5.67 -13.52
C LYS A 89 -5.91 4.54 -12.49
N ALA A 90 -7.13 4.31 -12.04
CA ALA A 90 -7.47 3.18 -11.17
C ALA A 90 -7.59 1.88 -11.97
#